data_AF-A0A5Q4DEK7-F1
#
_entry.id   AF-A0A5Q4DEK7-F1
#
_cell.length_a   1.000
_cell.length_b   1.000
_cell.length_c   1.000
_cell.angle_alpha   90.00
_cell.angle_beta   90.00
_cell.angle_gamma   90.00
#
_symmetry.space_group_name_H-M   'P 1'
#
loop_
_entity.id
_entity.type
_entity.pdbx_description
1 polymer ?
#
loop_
_entity_poly.entity_id
_entity_poly.type
_entity_poly.pdbx_seq_one_letter_code
_entity_poly.pdbx_strand_id
1 'polypeptide(L)'
;MRNLNLPGVHGFSSGHSNRPDAHAVDLGTAHGGSAGALWASVGFVALILAALLAAALAPASLGAQEPVPSRMAVDEMDRSRNCVPVLTRLEELDRELAPLAQRVDRIGALYEAVTLEDASRVAPLDPGVAEDRLVQAWFESDAGLAARYVESGDEAVLEERRTRKAELIAGLEEAFASVSGEADQILAQDEDLPRLAGECQGAILVRPAVLELCPETAQSGVCQGARSAEPMGIYRFVDAAEILWDVEQYRPWSSPEAIRPSPEGLLAGGTTGTLTRRGNVLLSVRLEPMLRARSDISEEEAAEFDANLEEMGFQFEDPRFVMAPALVIELDMNRSLDDETLYLLHFGDLSDPAGQVFWTASADRERPIRDRFPVSEGVLARLMTGEEVSVTAVRVEGTDENQDGVPLYTLGFTSVGQEEAVTALVSYMVGGQLARDLARLVPDGADSTEPGDGDSGESPTGGNGGG
;
A
#
# COMPACT_ATOMS: atom_id res chain seq x y z
N MET A 1 21.98 0.85 -10.08
CA MET A 1 21.18 0.04 -9.13
C MET A 1 20.89 0.84 -7.86
N ARG A 2 19.84 1.64 -7.90
CA ARG A 2 19.06 2.11 -6.76
C ARG A 2 17.60 1.99 -7.24
N ASN A 3 16.87 1.03 -6.72
CA ASN A 3 15.46 0.84 -7.03
C ASN A 3 14.67 1.98 -6.40
N LEU A 4 14.17 2.90 -7.23
CA LEU A 4 13.14 3.85 -6.83
C LEU A 4 11.78 3.24 -7.18
N ASN A 5 11.09 2.78 -6.13
CA ASN A 5 9.70 2.36 -6.16
C ASN A 5 8.82 3.57 -6.52
N LEU A 6 8.23 3.57 -7.72
CA LEU A 6 7.03 4.34 -8.04
C LEU A 6 5.83 3.38 -8.00
N PRO A 7 4.82 3.59 -7.14
CA PRO A 7 3.62 2.78 -7.16
C PRO A 7 2.80 3.06 -8.43
N GLY A 8 2.39 1.97 -9.07
CA GLY A 8 1.83 1.93 -10.42
C GLY A 8 0.55 2.74 -10.65
N VAL A 9 0.53 3.40 -11.80
CA VAL A 9 -0.68 3.92 -12.45
C VAL A 9 -1.28 2.76 -13.25
N HIS A 10 -2.37 2.17 -12.75
CA HIS A 10 -3.15 1.22 -13.55
C HIS A 10 -3.86 1.97 -14.68
N GLY A 11 -3.47 1.66 -15.91
CA GLY A 11 -4.15 2.09 -17.13
C GLY A 11 -5.56 1.50 -17.24
N PHE A 12 -6.54 2.38 -17.42
CA PHE A 12 -7.92 2.02 -17.74
C PHE A 12 -8.03 1.61 -19.22
N SER A 13 -8.46 0.36 -19.46
CA SER A 13 -8.92 -0.11 -20.77
C SER A 13 -10.39 0.28 -20.97
N SER A 14 -10.68 0.92 -22.11
CA SER A 14 -12.00 1.37 -22.54
C SER A 14 -12.67 0.31 -23.43
N GLY A 15 -13.94 0.00 -23.16
CA GLY A 15 -14.68 -1.01 -23.92
C GLY A 15 -16.20 -1.02 -23.69
N HIS A 16 -16.92 -0.19 -24.45
CA HIS A 16 -18.23 -0.39 -25.06
C HIS A 16 -19.46 -0.90 -24.24
N SER A 17 -20.40 0.02 -24.06
CA SER A 17 -21.84 -0.07 -24.41
C SER A 17 -22.58 -1.42 -24.29
N ASN A 18 -23.54 -1.50 -23.36
CA ASN A 18 -24.94 -1.81 -23.72
C ASN A 18 -25.93 -1.48 -22.58
N ARG A 19 -26.91 -0.64 -22.91
CA ARG A 19 -28.22 -0.48 -22.24
C ARG A 19 -29.05 -1.77 -22.49
N PRO A 20 -30.04 -2.12 -21.65
CA PRO A 20 -31.37 -1.51 -21.79
C PRO A 20 -32.22 -1.37 -20.50
N ASP A 21 -33.13 -0.40 -20.60
CA ASP A 21 -34.54 -0.34 -20.19
C ASP A 21 -35.03 -0.49 -18.73
N ALA A 22 -35.83 0.53 -18.42
CA ALA A 22 -36.67 0.75 -17.26
C ALA A 22 -37.87 -0.19 -17.19
N HIS A 23 -38.31 -0.49 -15.96
CA HIS A 23 -39.74 -0.60 -15.65
C HIS A 23 -40.03 -0.08 -14.25
N ALA A 24 -40.89 0.94 -14.21
CA ALA A 24 -41.59 1.44 -13.02
C ALA A 24 -42.75 0.50 -12.67
N VAL A 25 -43.04 0.35 -11.37
CA VAL A 25 -44.34 -0.10 -10.88
C VAL A 25 -44.75 0.74 -9.67
N ASP A 26 -46.05 0.98 -9.65
CA ASP A 26 -46.85 2.04 -9.09
C ASP A 26 -47.38 1.73 -7.67
N LEU A 27 -47.94 2.78 -7.10
CA LEU A 27 -48.63 3.00 -5.82
C LEU A 27 -49.69 1.96 -5.43
N GLY A 28 -49.85 1.78 -4.11
CA GLY A 28 -51.01 1.15 -3.49
C GLY A 28 -51.32 1.73 -2.11
N THR A 29 -52.14 2.77 -2.08
CA THR A 29 -52.80 3.34 -0.89
C THR A 29 -54.04 2.51 -0.52
N ALA A 30 -54.31 2.34 0.78
CA ALA A 30 -55.65 1.98 1.26
C ALA A 30 -55.94 2.58 2.64
N HIS A 31 -57.12 3.20 2.73
CA HIS A 31 -57.73 3.91 3.87
C HIS A 31 -58.39 2.99 4.92
N GLY A 32 -58.59 3.56 6.11
CA GLY A 32 -59.64 3.21 7.08
C GLY A 32 -59.22 3.65 8.48
N GLY A 33 -59.72 4.75 9.07
CA GLY A 33 -61.10 4.95 9.58
C GLY A 33 -61.02 4.95 11.12
N SER A 34 -60.95 6.10 11.81
CA SER A 34 -62.05 6.97 12.29
C SER A 34 -62.40 6.79 13.79
N ALA A 35 -62.21 7.90 14.54
CA ALA A 35 -63.10 8.48 15.56
C ALA A 35 -63.23 7.91 17.00
N GLY A 36 -63.14 8.83 17.98
CA GLY A 36 -63.66 8.72 19.35
C GLY A 36 -62.70 9.28 20.42
N ALA A 37 -62.54 10.59 20.62
CA ALA A 37 -63.34 11.51 21.45
C ALA A 37 -63.15 11.39 22.99
N LEU A 38 -62.35 12.35 23.52
CA LEU A 38 -62.58 13.22 24.69
C LEU A 38 -62.58 12.67 26.15
N TRP A 39 -62.12 13.57 27.03
CA TRP A 39 -62.21 13.65 28.50
C TRP A 39 -61.02 13.12 29.32
N ALA A 40 -60.13 14.04 29.75
CA ALA A 40 -59.82 14.30 31.17
C ALA A 40 -58.50 15.08 31.31
N SER A 41 -58.59 16.41 31.18
CA SER A 41 -57.55 17.38 31.51
C SER A 41 -57.57 17.72 33.00
N VAL A 42 -56.98 16.87 33.85
CA VAL A 42 -56.45 17.25 35.19
C VAL A 42 -55.27 16.32 35.50
N GLY A 43 -54.09 16.64 34.95
CA GLY A 43 -52.88 15.84 35.16
C GLY A 43 -51.67 16.26 34.33
N PHE A 44 -51.74 17.39 33.62
CA PHE A 44 -50.74 17.76 32.60
C PHE A 44 -49.78 18.88 33.04
N VAL A 45 -49.91 19.44 34.25
CA VAL A 45 -49.02 20.52 34.73
C VAL A 45 -47.98 20.01 35.74
N ALA A 46 -48.23 18.88 36.41
CA ALA A 46 -47.26 18.27 37.33
C ALA A 46 -46.29 17.28 36.65
N LEU A 47 -46.54 16.89 35.38
CA LEU A 47 -45.67 16.00 34.61
C LEU A 47 -44.72 16.77 33.66
N ILE A 48 -44.96 18.07 33.45
CA ILE A 48 -44.05 18.95 32.69
C ILE A 48 -42.93 19.51 33.59
N LEU A 49 -43.13 19.59 34.92
CA LEU A 49 -42.06 20.00 35.84
C LEU A 49 -41.15 18.84 36.30
N ALA A 50 -41.55 17.58 36.11
CA ALA A 50 -40.66 16.42 36.26
C ALA A 50 -39.89 16.09 34.97
N ALA A 51 -40.34 16.59 33.82
CA ALA A 51 -39.62 16.53 32.54
C ALA A 51 -38.59 17.66 32.36
N LEU A 52 -38.59 18.68 33.23
CA LEU A 52 -37.61 19.78 33.24
C LEU A 52 -36.51 19.62 34.31
N LEU A 53 -36.57 18.56 35.14
CA LEU A 53 -35.48 18.16 36.05
C LEU A 53 -34.81 16.82 35.64
N ALA A 54 -35.07 16.35 34.42
CA ALA A 54 -34.42 15.19 33.80
C ALA A 54 -33.49 15.60 32.63
N ALA A 55 -32.97 16.84 32.64
CA ALA A 55 -32.03 17.37 31.66
C ALA A 55 -30.56 17.35 32.16
N ALA A 56 -30.25 16.48 33.12
CA ALA A 56 -28.88 16.25 33.61
C ALA A 56 -28.40 14.79 33.41
N LEU A 57 -29.11 14.02 32.58
CA LEU A 57 -28.65 12.75 32.04
C LEU A 57 -28.70 12.90 30.53
N ALA A 58 -27.58 13.32 29.96
CA ALA A 58 -27.41 13.43 28.52
C ALA A 58 -27.74 12.06 27.89
N PRO A 59 -28.71 11.98 26.96
CA PRO A 59 -28.83 10.81 26.12
C PRO A 59 -27.59 10.72 25.22
N ALA A 60 -27.19 9.49 24.89
CA ALA A 60 -26.10 9.17 23.97
C ALA A 60 -26.00 10.19 22.83
N SER A 61 -24.81 10.76 22.66
CA SER A 61 -24.49 11.76 21.66
C SER A 61 -24.99 11.32 20.27
N LEU A 62 -26.00 12.02 19.76
CA LEU A 62 -26.02 12.35 18.34
C LEU A 62 -24.68 13.04 18.06
N GLY A 63 -23.82 12.39 17.26
CA GLY A 63 -22.40 12.68 17.11
C GLY A 63 -22.08 14.17 17.14
N ALA A 64 -21.41 14.60 18.21
CA ALA A 64 -20.66 15.84 18.14
C ALA A 64 -19.67 15.65 16.99
N GLN A 65 -19.75 16.48 15.95
CA GLN A 65 -18.71 16.49 14.93
C GLN A 65 -17.38 16.67 15.65
N GLU A 66 -16.44 15.76 15.40
CA GLU A 66 -15.10 15.87 15.96
C GLU A 66 -14.56 17.27 15.65
N PRO A 67 -14.03 18.00 16.64
CA PRO A 67 -13.54 19.35 16.40
C PRO A 67 -12.49 19.33 15.30
N VAL A 68 -12.53 20.32 14.41
CA VAL A 68 -11.48 20.52 13.41
C VAL A 68 -10.21 20.93 14.16
N PRO A 69 -9.09 20.21 14.00
CA PRO A 69 -7.84 20.56 14.66
C PRO A 69 -7.38 21.97 14.27
N SER A 70 -6.88 22.73 15.24
CA SER A 70 -6.70 24.17 15.11
C SER A 70 -5.71 24.59 14.01
N ARG A 71 -4.71 23.76 13.70
CA ARG A 71 -3.67 24.03 12.70
C ARG A 71 -4.00 23.48 11.32
N MET A 72 -4.95 22.55 11.23
CA MET A 72 -5.26 21.82 10.00
C MET A 72 -5.53 22.78 8.82
N ALA A 73 -6.37 23.80 9.04
CA ALA A 73 -6.73 24.72 7.98
C ALA A 73 -5.51 25.46 7.40
N VAL A 74 -4.59 25.92 8.26
CA VAL A 74 -3.38 26.65 7.85
C VAL A 74 -2.41 25.71 7.14
N ASP A 75 -2.12 24.55 7.74
CA ASP A 75 -1.18 23.59 7.17
C ASP A 75 -1.65 23.03 5.82
N GLU A 76 -2.94 22.80 5.63
CA GLU A 76 -3.48 22.30 4.36
C GLU A 76 -3.57 23.39 3.27
N MET A 77 -3.77 24.66 3.65
CA MET A 77 -3.61 25.79 2.72
C MET A 77 -2.16 25.89 2.23
N ASP A 78 -1.19 25.79 3.14
CA ASP A 78 0.24 25.85 2.80
C ASP A 78 0.68 24.64 1.97
N ARG A 79 0.24 23.43 2.33
CA ARG A 79 0.43 22.22 1.50
C ARG A 79 -0.09 22.46 0.09
N SER A 80 -1.32 22.97 -0.04
CA SER A 80 -1.95 23.20 -1.34
C SER A 80 -1.16 24.17 -2.21
N ARG A 81 -0.61 25.23 -1.63
CA ARG A 81 0.32 26.15 -2.33
C ARG A 81 1.59 25.42 -2.76
N ASN A 82 2.24 24.71 -1.84
CA ASN A 82 3.50 24.01 -2.11
C ASN A 82 3.36 22.93 -3.19
N CYS A 83 2.17 22.31 -3.30
CA CYS A 83 1.93 21.26 -4.27
C CYS A 83 1.74 21.75 -5.70
N VAL A 84 1.36 23.00 -5.95
CA VAL A 84 1.18 23.51 -7.34
C VAL A 84 2.45 23.38 -8.19
N PRO A 85 3.62 23.90 -7.78
CA PRO A 85 4.85 23.76 -8.56
C PRO A 85 5.32 22.30 -8.66
N VAL A 86 5.18 21.51 -7.58
CA VAL A 86 5.57 20.09 -7.54
C VAL A 86 4.77 19.27 -8.55
N LEU A 87 3.45 19.37 -8.52
CA LEU A 87 2.56 18.65 -9.43
C LEU A 87 2.74 19.10 -10.87
N THR A 88 2.99 20.39 -11.10
CA THR A 88 3.30 20.92 -12.44
C THR A 88 4.61 20.31 -12.98
N ARG A 89 5.66 20.22 -12.16
CA ARG A 89 6.93 19.60 -12.56
C ARG A 89 6.77 18.09 -12.81
N LEU A 90 5.97 17.39 -12.02
CA LEU A 90 5.66 15.97 -12.26
C LEU A 90 4.98 15.75 -13.62
N GLU A 91 4.03 16.62 -14.00
CA GLU A 91 3.41 16.56 -15.33
C GLU A 91 4.38 16.89 -16.48
N GLU A 92 5.38 17.74 -16.24
CA GLU A 92 6.46 18.00 -17.19
C GLU A 92 7.40 16.80 -17.33
N LEU A 93 7.80 16.23 -16.20
CA LEU A 93 8.66 15.06 -16.14
C LEU A 93 8.00 13.85 -16.82
N ASP A 94 6.70 13.62 -16.62
CA ASP A 94 5.95 12.57 -17.31
C ASP A 94 5.99 12.77 -18.84
N ARG A 95 5.83 14.01 -19.31
CA ARG A 95 5.95 14.34 -20.74
C ARG A 95 7.37 14.15 -21.28
N GLU A 96 8.39 14.45 -20.48
CA GLU A 96 9.81 14.25 -20.84
C GLU A 96 10.15 12.75 -20.92
N LEU A 97 9.60 11.93 -20.02
CA LEU A 97 9.88 10.49 -19.94
C LEU A 97 9.00 9.64 -20.88
N ALA A 98 7.83 10.12 -21.29
CA ALA A 98 6.90 9.37 -22.13
C ALA A 98 7.53 8.78 -23.43
N PRO A 99 8.38 9.51 -24.17
CA PRO A 99 9.06 8.95 -25.34
C PRO A 99 10.03 7.79 -24.99
N LEU A 100 10.69 7.88 -23.84
CA LEU A 100 11.62 6.83 -23.37
C LEU A 100 10.86 5.59 -22.92
N ALA A 101 9.73 5.75 -22.22
CA ALA A 101 8.84 4.66 -21.85
C ALA A 101 8.34 3.89 -23.08
N GLN A 102 7.88 4.61 -24.12
CA GLN A 102 7.47 3.99 -25.39
C GLN A 102 8.60 3.21 -26.06
N ARG A 103 9.84 3.71 -25.96
CA ARG A 103 11.02 3.04 -26.53
C ARG A 103 11.40 1.79 -25.75
N VAL A 104 11.30 1.82 -24.41
CA VAL A 104 11.46 0.64 -23.55
C VAL A 104 10.42 -0.44 -23.87
N ASP A 105 9.14 -0.06 -23.95
CA ASP A 105 8.05 -0.99 -24.28
C ASP A 105 8.29 -1.65 -25.65
N ARG A 106 8.77 -0.86 -26.62
CA ARG A 106 9.13 -1.36 -27.94
C ARG A 106 10.28 -2.35 -27.88
N ILE A 107 11.37 -2.04 -27.16
CA ILE A 107 12.50 -2.97 -26.98
C ILE A 107 12.04 -4.27 -26.31
N GLY A 108 11.15 -4.18 -25.31
CA GLY A 108 10.54 -5.36 -24.67
C GLY A 108 9.75 -6.23 -25.66
N ALA A 109 8.94 -5.62 -26.52
CA ALA A 109 8.21 -6.34 -27.57
C ALA A 109 9.14 -7.01 -28.59
N LEU A 110 10.25 -6.37 -28.94
CA LEU A 110 11.29 -6.93 -29.80
C LEU A 110 11.96 -8.15 -29.15
N TYR A 111 12.30 -8.05 -27.87
CA TYR A 111 12.82 -9.17 -27.07
C TYR A 111 11.89 -10.37 -27.08
N GLU A 112 10.59 -10.14 -26.87
CA GLU A 112 9.59 -11.19 -26.89
C GLU A 112 9.53 -11.87 -28.27
N ALA A 113 9.53 -11.09 -29.36
CA ALA A 113 9.50 -11.62 -30.72
C ALA A 113 10.72 -12.52 -31.02
N VAL A 114 11.93 -12.08 -30.63
CA VAL A 114 13.18 -12.85 -30.83
C VAL A 114 13.22 -14.10 -29.96
N THR A 115 12.75 -14.00 -28.72
CA THR A 115 12.73 -15.15 -27.79
C THR A 115 11.77 -16.23 -28.29
N LEU A 116 10.61 -15.83 -28.80
CA LEU A 116 9.60 -16.73 -29.37
C LEU A 116 9.88 -17.15 -30.82
N GLU A 117 10.87 -16.53 -31.47
CA GLU A 117 11.16 -16.71 -32.91
C GLU A 117 9.92 -16.49 -33.79
N ASP A 118 9.06 -15.54 -33.41
CA ASP A 118 7.77 -15.29 -34.04
C ASP A 118 7.87 -14.23 -35.15
N ALA A 119 8.07 -14.69 -36.38
CA ALA A 119 8.19 -13.83 -37.56
C ALA A 119 6.91 -13.02 -37.86
N SER A 120 5.74 -13.41 -37.34
CA SER A 120 4.50 -12.64 -37.55
C SER A 120 4.54 -11.28 -36.86
N ARG A 121 5.34 -11.15 -35.79
CA ARG A 121 5.56 -9.91 -35.03
C ARG A 121 6.55 -8.96 -35.68
N VAL A 122 7.22 -9.38 -36.76
CA VAL A 122 8.25 -8.61 -37.48
C VAL A 122 7.66 -7.74 -38.59
N ALA A 123 6.57 -8.19 -39.22
CA ALA A 123 5.88 -7.49 -40.29
C ALA A 123 5.43 -6.05 -39.95
N PRO A 124 4.97 -5.71 -38.73
CA PRO A 124 4.59 -4.34 -38.38
C PRO A 124 5.76 -3.43 -37.99
N LEU A 125 7.01 -3.94 -37.96
CA LEU A 125 8.17 -3.16 -37.50
C LEU A 125 8.52 -2.03 -38.50
N ASP A 126 8.98 -0.89 -37.96
CA ASP A 126 9.31 0.31 -38.72
C ASP A 126 10.82 0.35 -39.03
N PRO A 127 11.23 0.25 -40.31
CA PRO A 127 12.65 0.31 -40.67
C PRO A 127 13.32 1.66 -40.38
N GLY A 128 12.54 2.71 -40.08
CA GLY A 128 13.03 4.01 -39.61
C GLY A 128 13.62 3.95 -38.20
N VAL A 129 13.22 2.98 -37.38
CA VAL A 129 13.70 2.77 -36.01
C VAL A 129 14.89 1.80 -36.02
N ALA A 130 15.96 2.15 -35.29
CA ALA A 130 17.23 1.41 -35.37
C ALA A 130 17.10 -0.02 -34.82
N GLU A 131 16.40 -0.17 -33.69
CA GLU A 131 16.17 -1.43 -32.99
C GLU A 131 15.29 -2.38 -33.83
N ASP A 132 14.23 -1.84 -34.45
CA ASP A 132 13.36 -2.59 -35.35
C ASP A 132 14.09 -3.13 -36.57
N ARG A 133 14.91 -2.28 -37.21
CA ARG A 133 15.70 -2.67 -38.38
C ARG A 133 16.67 -3.79 -38.03
N LEU A 134 17.28 -3.73 -36.85
CA LEU A 134 18.21 -4.73 -36.35
C LEU A 134 17.53 -6.09 -36.15
N VAL A 135 16.31 -6.11 -35.60
CA VAL A 135 15.51 -7.34 -35.45
C VAL A 135 15.00 -7.86 -36.80
N GLN A 136 14.52 -6.99 -37.69
CA GLN A 136 14.11 -7.38 -39.05
C GLN A 136 15.25 -8.07 -39.80
N ALA A 137 16.44 -7.47 -39.79
CA ALA A 137 17.63 -8.02 -40.45
C ALA A 137 18.03 -9.39 -39.87
N TRP A 138 17.89 -9.58 -38.56
CA TRP A 138 18.15 -10.87 -37.94
C TRP A 138 17.15 -11.94 -38.37
N PHE A 139 15.85 -11.65 -38.39
CA PHE A 139 14.83 -12.62 -38.84
C PHE A 139 15.03 -13.04 -40.30
N GLU A 140 15.35 -12.09 -41.18
CA GLU A 140 15.69 -12.39 -42.58
C GLU A 140 16.93 -13.29 -42.69
N SER A 141 17.97 -12.97 -41.91
CA SER A 141 19.19 -13.77 -41.85
C SER A 141 18.95 -15.16 -41.28
N ASP A 142 18.18 -15.27 -40.21
CA ASP A 142 17.92 -16.53 -39.51
C ASP A 142 17.08 -17.48 -40.37
N ALA A 143 16.12 -16.97 -41.14
CA ALA A 143 15.37 -17.76 -42.11
C ALA A 143 16.30 -18.44 -43.15
N GLY A 144 17.34 -17.73 -43.61
CA GLY A 144 18.35 -18.29 -44.51
C GLY A 144 19.23 -19.36 -43.84
N LEU A 145 19.60 -19.16 -42.58
CA LEU A 145 20.36 -20.15 -41.80
C LEU A 145 19.52 -21.40 -41.47
N ALA A 146 18.24 -21.22 -41.14
CA ALA A 146 17.31 -22.30 -40.87
C ALA A 146 17.10 -23.17 -42.12
N ALA A 147 16.89 -22.56 -43.30
CA ALA A 147 16.78 -23.29 -44.57
C ALA A 147 18.05 -24.11 -44.86
N ARG A 148 19.23 -23.51 -44.69
CA ARG A 148 20.52 -24.21 -44.85
C ARG A 148 20.65 -25.40 -43.91
N TYR A 149 20.29 -25.25 -42.64
CA TYR A 149 20.38 -26.34 -41.66
C TYR A 149 19.44 -27.50 -42.02
N VAL A 150 18.21 -27.21 -42.46
CA VAL A 150 17.26 -28.24 -42.91
C VAL A 150 17.82 -29.03 -44.11
N GLU A 151 18.55 -28.37 -45.01
CA GLU A 151 19.16 -29.01 -46.18
C GLU A 151 20.44 -29.80 -45.85
N SER A 152 21.30 -29.30 -44.96
CA SER A 152 22.64 -29.87 -44.72
C SER A 152 22.74 -30.76 -43.48
N GLY A 153 21.92 -30.51 -42.45
CA GLY A 153 22.08 -31.10 -41.10
C GLY A 153 23.37 -30.68 -40.39
N ASP A 154 24.03 -29.60 -40.83
CA ASP A 154 25.33 -29.17 -40.30
C ASP A 154 25.19 -28.40 -38.97
N GLU A 155 25.71 -28.99 -37.89
CA GLU A 155 25.73 -28.40 -36.55
C GLU A 155 26.46 -27.04 -36.49
N ALA A 156 27.40 -26.77 -37.40
CA ALA A 156 28.04 -25.44 -37.48
C ALA A 156 27.03 -24.33 -37.81
N VAL A 157 25.95 -24.65 -38.54
CA VAL A 157 24.87 -23.70 -38.85
C VAL A 157 24.00 -23.44 -37.63
N LEU A 158 23.75 -24.43 -36.78
CA LEU A 158 23.05 -24.22 -35.51
C LEU A 158 23.85 -23.33 -34.56
N GLU A 159 25.17 -23.52 -34.50
CA GLU A 159 26.03 -22.69 -33.67
C GLU A 159 26.08 -21.24 -34.19
N GLU A 160 26.09 -21.05 -35.52
CA GLU A 160 25.97 -19.73 -36.14
C GLU A 160 24.64 -19.05 -35.78
N ARG A 161 23.51 -19.79 -35.80
CA ARG A 161 22.20 -19.26 -35.38
C ARG A 161 22.20 -18.82 -33.92
N ARG A 162 22.73 -19.66 -33.02
CA ARG A 162 22.84 -19.33 -31.57
C ARG A 162 23.68 -18.08 -31.35
N THR A 163 24.83 -18.01 -32.01
CA THR A 163 25.74 -16.85 -31.91
C THR A 163 25.05 -15.57 -32.35
N ARG A 164 24.40 -15.56 -33.53
CA ARG A 164 23.69 -14.36 -34.03
C ARG A 164 22.51 -13.96 -33.15
N LYS A 165 21.79 -14.94 -32.58
CA LYS A 165 20.71 -14.67 -31.61
C LYS A 165 21.26 -14.02 -30.34
N ALA A 166 22.40 -14.51 -29.83
CA ALA A 166 23.06 -13.92 -28.66
C ALA A 166 23.55 -12.49 -28.93
N GLU A 167 24.13 -12.23 -30.10
CA GLU A 167 24.56 -10.89 -30.53
C GLU A 167 23.37 -9.91 -30.63
N LEU A 168 22.24 -10.36 -31.20
CA LEU A 168 21.01 -9.57 -31.26
C LEU A 168 20.50 -9.22 -29.85
N ILE A 169 20.42 -10.22 -28.97
CA ILE A 169 20.00 -10.03 -27.58
C ILE A 169 20.90 -9.01 -26.88
N ALA A 170 22.22 -9.15 -26.99
CA ALA A 170 23.16 -8.19 -26.41
C ALA A 170 22.97 -6.76 -26.95
N GLY A 171 22.68 -6.60 -28.25
CA GLY A 171 22.39 -5.30 -28.85
C GLY A 171 21.09 -4.66 -28.36
N LEU A 172 20.05 -5.46 -28.12
CA LEU A 172 18.80 -4.98 -27.51
C LEU A 172 19.00 -4.60 -26.03
N GLU A 173 19.86 -5.33 -25.31
CA GLU A 173 20.25 -5.07 -23.92
C GLU A 173 20.99 -3.73 -23.81
N GLU A 174 21.91 -3.47 -24.73
CA GLU A 174 22.62 -2.19 -24.83
C GLU A 174 21.67 -1.04 -25.14
N ALA A 175 20.71 -1.25 -26.06
CA ALA A 175 19.68 -0.26 -26.36
C ALA A 175 18.82 0.05 -25.13
N PHE A 176 18.39 -0.98 -24.38
CA PHE A 176 17.65 -0.81 -23.14
C PHE A 176 18.46 -0.06 -22.07
N ALA A 177 19.73 -0.41 -21.89
CA ALA A 177 20.63 0.24 -20.96
C ALA A 177 20.86 1.72 -21.32
N SER A 178 20.95 2.03 -22.61
CA SER A 178 21.07 3.40 -23.13
C SER A 178 19.82 4.24 -22.80
N VAL A 179 18.62 3.72 -23.07
CA VAL A 179 17.35 4.41 -22.76
C VAL A 179 17.18 4.58 -21.25
N SER A 180 17.52 3.57 -20.46
CA SER A 180 17.49 3.63 -19.00
C SER A 180 18.45 4.70 -18.47
N GLY A 181 19.67 4.78 -19.01
CA GLY A 181 20.64 5.80 -18.65
C GLY A 181 20.20 7.22 -19.01
N GLU A 182 19.44 7.40 -20.09
CA GLU A 182 18.83 8.68 -20.45
C GLU A 182 17.71 9.08 -19.47
N ALA A 183 16.85 8.13 -19.10
CA ALA A 183 15.80 8.36 -18.11
C ALA A 183 16.39 8.72 -16.73
N ASP A 184 17.44 8.02 -16.30
CA ASP A 184 18.16 8.31 -15.06
C ASP A 184 18.76 9.74 -15.07
N GLN A 185 19.28 10.20 -16.21
CA GLN A 185 19.81 11.56 -16.34
C GLN A 185 18.72 12.64 -16.24
N ILE A 186 17.52 12.38 -16.76
CA ILE A 186 16.38 13.29 -16.62
C ILE A 186 15.94 13.34 -15.16
N LEU A 187 15.76 12.17 -14.53
CA LEU A 187 15.35 12.06 -13.12
C LEU A 187 16.35 12.70 -12.16
N ALA A 188 17.65 12.63 -12.45
CA ALA A 188 18.70 13.22 -11.63
C ALA A 188 18.68 14.76 -11.60
N GLN A 189 17.95 15.44 -12.49
CA GLN A 189 17.83 16.90 -12.49
C GLN A 189 16.97 17.41 -11.32
N ASP A 190 16.12 16.55 -10.76
CA ASP A 190 15.11 16.88 -9.77
C ASP A 190 15.26 16.02 -8.49
N GLU A 191 16.44 16.03 -7.86
CA GLU A 191 16.77 15.15 -6.71
C GLU A 191 15.77 15.21 -5.55
N ASP A 192 15.19 16.39 -5.29
CA ASP A 192 14.22 16.61 -4.21
C ASP A 192 12.77 16.25 -4.59
N LEU A 193 12.49 16.09 -5.89
CA LEU A 193 11.12 15.94 -6.37
C LEU A 193 10.42 14.69 -5.84
N PRO A 194 11.06 13.50 -5.71
CA PRO A 194 10.40 12.33 -5.12
C PRO A 194 9.91 12.58 -3.68
N ARG A 195 10.71 13.28 -2.87
CA ARG A 195 10.35 13.62 -1.48
C ARG A 195 9.18 14.60 -1.45
N LEU A 196 9.24 15.66 -2.28
CA LEU A 196 8.19 16.67 -2.36
C LEU A 196 6.88 16.10 -2.95
N ALA A 197 6.99 15.22 -3.94
CA ALA A 197 5.87 14.53 -4.56
C ALA A 197 5.08 13.69 -3.56
N GLY A 198 5.75 13.05 -2.60
CA GLY A 198 5.11 12.25 -1.56
C GLY A 198 4.06 13.01 -0.76
N GLU A 199 4.28 14.29 -0.46
CA GLU A 199 3.32 15.12 0.30
C GLU A 199 2.12 15.60 -0.53
N CYS A 200 2.23 15.53 -1.85
CA CYS A 200 1.25 16.05 -2.81
C CYS A 200 0.46 14.96 -3.53
N GLN A 201 1.04 13.77 -3.66
CA GLN A 201 0.42 12.66 -4.37
C GLN A 201 -0.84 12.20 -3.64
N GLY A 202 -1.97 12.28 -4.35
CA GLY A 202 -3.27 11.91 -3.79
C GLY A 202 -3.79 12.83 -2.68
N ALA A 203 -3.14 13.97 -2.44
CA ALA A 203 -3.65 15.00 -1.53
C ALA A 203 -4.94 15.63 -2.11
N ILE A 204 -5.88 15.95 -1.22
CA ILE A 204 -7.03 16.78 -1.54
C ILE A 204 -6.60 18.23 -1.31
N LEU A 205 -6.64 19.04 -2.35
CA LEU A 205 -6.10 20.39 -2.33
C LEU A 205 -7.19 21.43 -2.01
N VAL A 206 -6.82 22.51 -1.35
CA VAL A 206 -7.71 23.63 -1.08
C VAL A 206 -7.70 24.56 -2.29
N ARG A 207 -8.85 24.63 -2.99
CA ARG A 207 -8.99 25.28 -4.30
C ARG A 207 -8.54 26.74 -4.29
N PRO A 208 -8.94 27.61 -3.33
CA PRO A 208 -8.43 28.97 -3.25
C PRO A 208 -6.90 29.05 -3.22
N ALA A 209 -6.23 28.23 -2.39
CA ALA A 209 -4.77 28.21 -2.27
C ALA A 209 -4.07 27.79 -3.57
N VAL A 210 -4.66 26.85 -4.32
CA VAL A 210 -4.14 26.45 -5.63
C VAL A 210 -4.29 27.60 -6.64
N LEU A 211 -5.46 28.24 -6.67
CA LEU A 211 -5.74 29.33 -7.61
C LEU A 211 -4.85 30.56 -7.39
N GLU A 212 -4.39 30.82 -6.16
CA GLU A 212 -3.40 31.88 -5.85
C GLU A 212 -2.10 31.73 -6.66
N LEU A 213 -1.68 30.50 -6.96
CA LEU A 213 -0.45 30.20 -7.69
C LEU A 213 -0.67 29.86 -9.17
N CYS A 214 -1.91 29.83 -9.62
CA CYS A 214 -2.28 29.44 -10.97
C CYS A 214 -2.61 30.68 -11.83
N PRO A 215 -1.65 31.27 -12.56
CA PRO A 215 -1.93 32.41 -13.45
C PRO A 215 -2.92 31.98 -14.53
N GLU A 216 -3.80 32.87 -14.99
CA GLU A 216 -4.92 32.53 -15.89
C GLU A 216 -4.51 31.71 -17.13
N THR A 217 -3.28 31.89 -17.61
CA THR A 217 -2.72 31.19 -18.77
C THR A 217 -2.07 29.83 -18.46
N ALA A 218 -1.92 29.45 -17.18
CA ALA A 218 -1.33 28.18 -16.78
C ALA A 218 -2.17 27.01 -17.31
N GLN A 219 -1.49 26.10 -18.00
CA GLN A 219 -2.06 24.90 -18.62
C GLN A 219 -1.77 23.62 -17.84
N SER A 220 -1.14 23.68 -16.66
CA SER A 220 -0.96 22.47 -15.85
C SER A 220 -2.31 21.90 -15.42
N GLY A 221 -2.39 20.56 -15.34
CA GLY A 221 -3.61 19.84 -15.01
C GLY A 221 -4.16 20.24 -13.64
N VAL A 222 -3.28 20.51 -12.67
CA VAL A 222 -3.67 21.00 -11.33
C VAL A 222 -4.37 22.36 -11.40
N CYS A 223 -3.86 23.30 -12.21
CA CYS A 223 -4.46 24.62 -12.38
C CYS A 223 -5.76 24.57 -13.18
N GLN A 224 -5.83 23.74 -14.22
CA GLN A 224 -7.07 23.53 -14.97
C GLN A 224 -8.14 22.88 -14.10
N GLY A 225 -7.78 21.86 -13.32
CA GLY A 225 -8.67 21.18 -12.38
C GLY A 225 -9.20 22.11 -11.30
N ALA A 226 -8.37 23.00 -10.75
CA ALA A 226 -8.79 23.97 -9.75
C ALA A 226 -9.79 25.00 -10.29
N ARG A 227 -9.73 25.35 -11.58
CA ARG A 227 -10.70 26.26 -12.22
C ARG A 227 -11.98 25.57 -12.66
N SER A 228 -11.92 24.25 -12.88
CA SER A 228 -13.09 23.48 -13.29
C SER A 228 -14.08 23.32 -12.13
N ALA A 229 -15.36 23.50 -12.45
CA ALA A 229 -16.48 23.16 -11.57
C ALA A 229 -16.77 21.66 -11.56
N GLU A 230 -16.37 20.94 -12.60
CA GLU A 230 -16.51 19.49 -12.71
C GLU A 230 -15.19 18.81 -12.29
N PRO A 231 -15.24 17.65 -11.60
CA PRO A 231 -14.05 16.85 -11.31
C PRO A 231 -13.31 16.52 -12.62
N MET A 232 -12.14 17.12 -12.80
CA MET A 232 -11.30 16.92 -13.98
C MET A 232 -9.97 16.31 -13.58
N GLY A 233 -9.61 15.21 -14.24
CA GLY A 233 -8.34 14.53 -14.03
C GLY A 233 -8.25 13.80 -12.69
N ILE A 234 -7.03 13.69 -12.16
CA ILE A 234 -6.70 12.93 -10.95
C ILE A 234 -6.74 13.76 -9.66
N TYR A 235 -6.86 15.09 -9.79
CA TYR A 235 -6.79 16.02 -8.66
C TYR A 235 -8.16 16.17 -7.98
N ARG A 236 -8.13 16.26 -6.65
CA ARG A 236 -9.33 16.46 -5.82
C ARG A 236 -9.22 17.80 -5.11
N PHE A 237 -10.33 18.53 -5.04
CA PHE A 237 -10.37 19.87 -4.47
C PHE A 237 -11.51 20.05 -3.49
N VAL A 238 -11.29 20.88 -2.47
CA VAL A 238 -12.34 21.46 -1.62
C VAL A 238 -12.27 22.98 -1.66
N ASP A 239 -13.37 23.65 -1.33
CA ASP A 239 -13.44 25.11 -1.42
C ASP A 239 -12.99 25.83 -0.14
N ALA A 240 -12.88 25.10 0.98
CA ALA A 240 -12.35 25.59 2.25
C ALA A 240 -11.56 24.48 2.95
N ALA A 241 -10.52 24.85 3.70
CA ALA A 241 -9.61 23.88 4.30
C ALA A 241 -10.28 23.07 5.42
N GLU A 242 -11.20 23.69 6.16
CA GLU A 242 -11.95 23.07 7.26
C GLU A 242 -12.83 21.91 6.75
N ILE A 243 -13.33 21.99 5.52
CA ILE A 243 -14.15 20.94 4.89
C ILE A 243 -13.35 19.65 4.71
N LEU A 244 -12.02 19.71 4.63
CA LEU A 244 -11.19 18.50 4.52
C LEU A 244 -11.41 17.56 5.70
N TRP A 245 -11.68 18.08 6.90
CA TRP A 245 -11.86 17.25 8.08
C TRP A 245 -13.11 16.36 8.01
N ASP A 246 -14.10 16.76 7.22
CA ASP A 246 -15.31 15.98 7.00
C ASP A 246 -15.16 14.95 5.88
N VAL A 247 -14.03 14.95 5.15
CA VAL A 247 -13.78 13.98 4.08
C VAL A 247 -13.19 12.70 4.65
N GLU A 248 -14.04 11.71 4.85
CA GLU A 248 -13.64 10.40 5.36
C GLU A 248 -13.65 9.34 4.25
N GLN A 249 -12.62 8.50 4.25
CA GLN A 249 -12.53 7.32 3.39
C GLN A 249 -12.05 6.14 4.23
N TYR A 250 -12.79 5.05 4.17
CA TYR A 250 -12.48 3.83 4.89
C TYR A 250 -12.18 2.71 3.91
N ARG A 251 -11.17 1.90 4.23
CA ARG A 251 -11.01 0.56 3.68
C ARG A 251 -11.34 -0.45 4.77
N PRO A 252 -12.29 -1.36 4.52
CA PRO A 252 -12.57 -2.48 5.42
C PRO A 252 -11.32 -3.32 5.71
N TRP A 253 -11.40 -4.14 6.76
CA TRP A 253 -10.36 -5.12 7.05
C TRP A 253 -10.17 -6.08 5.89
N SER A 254 -8.94 -6.20 5.39
CA SER A 254 -8.61 -7.08 4.28
C SER A 254 -8.62 -8.54 4.71
N SER A 255 -9.21 -9.44 3.92
CA SER A 255 -9.10 -10.88 4.16
C SER A 255 -7.63 -11.31 4.09
N PRO A 256 -7.12 -12.08 5.06
CA PRO A 256 -5.73 -12.52 5.05
C PRO A 256 -5.50 -13.60 3.98
N GLU A 257 -4.38 -13.49 3.26
CA GLU A 257 -3.87 -14.54 2.39
C GLU A 257 -2.78 -15.36 3.10
N ALA A 258 -2.52 -16.58 2.65
CA ALA A 258 -1.35 -17.34 3.10
C ALA A 258 -0.04 -16.64 2.70
N ILE A 259 1.04 -16.90 3.43
CA ILE A 259 2.34 -16.34 3.05
C ILE A 259 2.80 -16.91 1.70
N ARG A 260 3.47 -16.06 0.91
CA ARG A 260 3.98 -16.40 -0.43
C ARG A 260 5.22 -15.57 -0.77
N PRO A 261 6.08 -16.04 -1.70
CA PRO A 261 7.18 -15.23 -2.21
C PRO A 261 6.65 -13.99 -2.90
N SER A 262 7.26 -12.84 -2.61
CA SER A 262 7.06 -11.59 -3.33
C SER A 262 8.07 -11.49 -4.50
N PRO A 263 7.79 -10.65 -5.52
CA PRO A 263 8.75 -10.38 -6.60
C PRO A 263 10.13 -9.89 -6.11
N GLU A 264 10.17 -9.25 -4.95
CA GLU A 264 11.38 -8.74 -4.30
C GLU A 264 12.15 -9.82 -3.52
N GLY A 265 11.66 -11.06 -3.51
CA GLY A 265 12.25 -12.18 -2.76
C GLY A 265 11.92 -12.17 -1.26
N LEU A 266 10.99 -11.32 -0.82
CA LEU A 266 10.49 -11.28 0.57
C LEU A 266 9.25 -12.16 0.72
N LEU A 267 8.78 -12.33 1.96
CA LEU A 267 7.48 -12.96 2.23
C LEU A 267 6.38 -11.90 2.18
N ALA A 268 5.37 -12.13 1.35
CA ALA A 268 4.14 -11.38 1.29
C ALA A 268 2.97 -12.21 1.84
N GLY A 269 1.84 -11.58 2.14
CA GLY A 269 0.67 -12.24 2.72
C GLY A 269 0.77 -12.39 4.24
N GLY A 270 -0.04 -13.27 4.82
CA GLY A 270 -0.09 -13.50 6.26
C GLY A 270 -0.56 -12.28 7.06
N THR A 271 -1.36 -11.39 6.48
CA THR A 271 -1.70 -10.13 7.12
C THR A 271 -3.14 -9.71 6.84
N THR A 272 -3.74 -9.01 7.81
CA THR A 272 -5.03 -8.34 7.66
C THR A 272 -4.89 -6.92 8.19
N GLY A 273 -5.57 -5.96 7.59
CA GLY A 273 -5.53 -4.59 8.10
C GLY A 273 -6.62 -3.72 7.51
N THR A 274 -6.76 -2.55 8.12
CA THR A 274 -7.74 -1.53 7.79
C THR A 274 -7.02 -0.21 7.55
N LEU A 275 -7.67 0.69 6.83
CA LEU A 275 -7.15 2.03 6.54
C LEU A 275 -8.27 3.04 6.66
N THR A 276 -8.03 4.07 7.46
CA THR A 276 -8.85 5.27 7.55
C THR A 276 -8.09 6.43 6.95
N ARG A 277 -8.77 7.26 6.18
CA ARG A 277 -8.30 8.58 5.77
C ARG A 277 -9.32 9.62 6.20
N ARG A 278 -8.85 10.67 6.86
CA ARG A 278 -9.65 11.85 7.20
C ARG A 278 -8.93 13.10 6.67
N GLY A 279 -9.53 13.75 5.68
CA GLY A 279 -8.85 14.80 4.90
C GLY A 279 -7.60 14.26 4.20
N ASN A 280 -6.43 14.80 4.55
CA ASN A 280 -5.13 14.33 4.08
C ASN A 280 -4.35 13.50 5.12
N VAL A 281 -4.96 13.21 6.27
CA VAL A 281 -4.40 12.31 7.28
C VAL A 281 -4.74 10.89 6.89
N LEU A 282 -3.73 10.04 6.79
CA LEU A 282 -3.88 8.62 6.51
C LEU A 282 -3.38 7.81 7.70
N LEU A 283 -4.23 6.92 8.17
CA LEU A 283 -3.98 6.05 9.30
C LEU A 283 -4.29 4.61 8.88
N SER A 284 -3.35 3.71 9.12
CA SER A 284 -3.57 2.28 8.90
C SER A 284 -3.14 1.48 10.11
N VAL A 285 -3.87 0.41 10.35
CA VAL A 285 -3.55 -0.61 11.36
C VAL A 285 -3.62 -1.96 10.70
N ARG A 286 -2.59 -2.77 10.92
CA ARG A 286 -2.42 -4.07 10.30
C ARG A 286 -1.96 -5.09 11.33
N LEU A 287 -2.58 -6.26 11.34
CA LEU A 287 -2.17 -7.43 12.10
C LEU A 287 -1.36 -8.37 11.20
N GLU A 288 -0.23 -8.86 11.70
CA GLU A 288 0.67 -9.77 10.99
C GLU A 288 1.48 -10.64 11.97
N PRO A 289 1.97 -11.82 11.55
CA PRO A 289 2.94 -12.58 12.32
C PRO A 289 4.31 -11.88 12.24
N MET A 290 4.79 -11.41 13.38
CA MET A 290 6.17 -10.97 13.51
C MET A 290 7.09 -12.18 13.63
N LEU A 291 7.79 -12.48 12.54
CA LEU A 291 8.80 -13.54 12.49
C LEU A 291 10.19 -12.95 12.74
N ARG A 292 10.94 -13.58 13.64
CA ARG A 292 12.36 -13.26 13.88
C ARG A 292 13.18 -14.52 13.84
N ALA A 293 14.35 -14.46 13.21
CA ALA A 293 15.25 -15.60 13.19
C ALA A 293 15.80 -15.85 14.61
N ARG A 294 15.80 -17.10 15.04
CA ARG A 294 16.40 -17.54 16.31
C ARG A 294 17.90 -17.25 16.36
N SER A 295 18.56 -17.14 15.21
CA SER A 295 19.97 -16.71 15.10
C SER A 295 20.21 -15.25 15.50
N ASP A 296 19.18 -14.42 15.44
CA ASP A 296 19.29 -12.97 15.61
C ASP A 296 18.90 -12.52 17.03
N ILE A 297 18.53 -13.46 17.89
CA ILE A 297 18.06 -13.23 19.26
C ILE A 297 18.73 -14.16 20.26
N SER A 298 18.67 -13.80 21.53
CA SER A 298 19.16 -14.67 22.60
C SER A 298 18.21 -15.85 22.84
N GLU A 299 18.73 -16.94 23.42
CA GLU A 299 17.89 -18.08 23.82
C GLU A 299 16.84 -17.70 24.87
N GLU A 300 17.16 -16.76 25.77
CA GLU A 300 16.23 -16.23 26.77
C GLU A 300 15.07 -15.47 26.11
N GLU A 301 15.38 -14.57 25.17
CA GLU A 301 14.38 -13.85 24.39
C GLU A 301 13.53 -14.82 23.56
N ALA A 302 14.15 -15.82 22.93
CA ALA A 302 13.42 -16.83 22.17
C ALA A 302 12.45 -17.63 23.06
N ALA A 303 12.88 -18.00 24.26
CA ALA A 303 12.03 -18.69 25.24
C ALA A 303 10.87 -17.81 25.73
N GLU A 304 11.07 -16.49 25.85
CA GLU A 304 10.00 -15.54 26.17
C GLU A 304 8.94 -15.48 25.06
N PHE A 305 9.37 -15.44 23.79
CA PHE A 305 8.44 -15.54 22.65
C PHE A 305 7.63 -16.84 22.68
N ASP A 306 8.32 -17.97 22.87
CA ASP A 306 7.67 -19.29 22.91
C ASP A 306 6.67 -19.39 24.08
N ALA A 307 7.03 -18.89 25.26
CA ALA A 307 6.15 -18.87 26.44
C ALA A 307 4.91 -17.98 26.24
N ASN A 308 5.08 -16.79 25.65
CA ASN A 308 3.97 -15.88 25.36
C ASN A 308 3.00 -16.49 24.33
N LEU A 309 3.52 -17.18 23.31
CA LEU A 309 2.69 -17.90 22.34
C LEU A 309 1.94 -19.08 22.98
N GLU A 310 2.60 -19.83 23.86
CA GLU A 310 1.98 -20.94 24.58
C GLU A 310 0.83 -20.44 25.48
N GLU A 311 1.01 -19.31 26.17
CA GLU A 311 -0.04 -18.67 26.97
C GLU A 311 -1.26 -18.29 26.11
N MET A 312 -1.02 -17.78 24.89
CA MET A 312 -2.08 -17.47 23.93
C MET A 312 -2.66 -18.73 23.23
N GLY A 313 -2.11 -19.92 23.46
CA GLY A 313 -2.55 -21.19 22.87
C GLY A 313 -2.12 -21.41 21.41
N PHE A 314 -1.07 -20.74 20.93
CA PHE A 314 -0.58 -20.86 19.57
C PHE A 314 0.35 -22.07 19.41
N GLN A 315 0.14 -22.87 18.36
CA GLN A 315 1.03 -23.97 18.01
C GLN A 315 1.98 -23.52 16.89
N PHE A 316 3.12 -22.96 17.29
CA PHE A 316 4.17 -22.54 16.36
C PHE A 316 5.49 -23.23 16.69
N GLU A 317 5.78 -24.30 15.95
CA GLU A 317 7.04 -25.05 16.07
C GLU A 317 7.84 -24.87 14.78
N ASP A 318 8.75 -23.89 14.76
CA ASP A 318 9.76 -23.74 13.70
C ASP A 318 11.16 -23.63 14.35
N PRO A 319 12.14 -24.47 13.95
CA PRO A 319 13.47 -24.48 14.56
C PRO A 319 14.31 -23.25 14.22
N ARG A 320 13.89 -22.41 13.26
CA ARG A 320 14.64 -21.25 12.77
C ARG A 320 14.03 -19.94 13.18
N PHE A 321 12.72 -19.90 13.44
CA PHE A 321 12.01 -18.66 13.73
C PHE A 321 11.30 -18.73 15.08
N VAL A 322 11.20 -17.57 15.73
CA VAL A 322 10.15 -17.28 16.72
C VAL A 322 9.09 -16.42 16.09
N MET A 323 7.89 -16.44 16.65
CA MET A 323 6.75 -15.70 16.15
C MET A 323 6.04 -14.95 17.29
N ALA A 324 5.47 -13.79 16.99
CA ALA A 324 4.42 -13.19 17.81
C ALA A 324 3.38 -12.53 16.90
N PRO A 325 2.08 -12.56 17.24
CA PRO A 325 1.13 -11.68 16.59
C PRO A 325 1.52 -10.23 16.88
N ALA A 326 1.55 -9.38 15.87
CA ALA A 326 1.97 -7.99 16.00
C ALA A 326 1.05 -7.05 15.23
N LEU A 327 0.82 -5.86 15.80
CA LEU A 327 0.22 -4.76 15.08
C LEU A 327 1.29 -3.87 14.49
N VAL A 328 1.06 -3.46 13.25
CA VAL A 328 1.75 -2.37 12.57
C VAL A 328 0.78 -1.21 12.48
N ILE A 329 1.18 -0.07 13.03
CA ILE A 329 0.47 1.19 12.92
C ILE A 329 1.28 2.14 12.06
N GLU A 330 0.61 2.72 11.07
CA GLU A 330 1.17 3.78 10.24
C GLU A 330 0.26 5.00 10.30
N LEU A 331 0.77 6.11 10.85
CA LEU A 331 0.13 7.41 10.82
C LEU A 331 0.97 8.33 9.93
N ASP A 332 0.47 8.59 8.74
CA ASP A 332 1.16 9.39 7.73
C ASP A 332 0.91 10.88 7.96
N MET A 333 1.62 11.42 8.93
CA MET A 333 1.59 12.82 9.32
C MET A 333 3.01 13.33 9.56
N ASN A 334 3.38 14.41 8.86
CA ASN A 334 4.69 15.06 9.03
C ASN A 334 4.65 16.22 10.04
N ARG A 335 3.47 16.57 10.55
CA ARG A 335 3.22 17.68 11.49
C ARG A 335 2.02 17.36 12.37
N SER A 336 2.05 17.83 13.61
CA SER A 336 0.90 17.87 14.51
C SER A 336 -0.21 18.76 13.93
N LEU A 337 -1.47 18.34 14.08
CA LEU A 337 -2.64 19.08 13.61
C LEU A 337 -3.15 20.10 14.64
N ASP A 338 -2.70 19.98 15.88
CA ASP A 338 -2.98 20.89 16.98
C ASP A 338 -1.74 21.00 17.90
N ASP A 339 -1.94 21.02 19.22
CA ASP A 339 -0.91 20.98 20.25
C ASP A 339 -0.79 19.60 20.95
N GLU A 340 -1.10 18.52 20.23
CA GLU A 340 -0.94 17.16 20.75
C GLU A 340 0.51 16.85 21.14
N THR A 341 0.65 16.11 22.23
CA THR A 341 1.93 15.62 22.73
C THR A 341 2.03 14.10 22.63
N LEU A 342 0.88 13.40 22.55
CA LEU A 342 0.78 11.95 22.56
C LEU A 342 -0.34 11.45 21.65
N TYR A 343 -0.12 10.32 21.00
CA TYR A 343 -1.14 9.52 20.34
C TYR A 343 -1.40 8.25 21.13
N LEU A 344 -2.67 7.93 21.31
CA LEU A 344 -3.14 6.72 22.00
C LEU A 344 -3.91 5.85 21.01
N LEU A 345 -3.57 4.58 20.91
CA LEU A 345 -4.39 3.58 20.24
C LEU A 345 -5.16 2.80 21.32
N HIS A 346 -6.47 2.79 21.19
CA HIS A 346 -7.35 2.24 22.22
C HIS A 346 -8.62 1.64 21.63
N PHE A 347 -9.30 0.87 22.46
CA PHE A 347 -10.68 0.45 22.22
C PHE A 347 -11.65 1.37 22.93
N GLY A 348 -12.89 1.45 22.45
CA GLY A 348 -13.98 2.17 23.14
C GLY A 348 -13.66 3.63 23.49
N ASP A 349 -14.22 4.13 24.59
CA ASP A 349 -13.90 5.46 25.12
C ASP A 349 -12.72 5.43 26.11
N LEU A 350 -12.14 6.59 26.40
CA LEU A 350 -11.00 6.75 27.30
C LEU A 350 -11.41 7.00 28.76
N SER A 351 -12.59 6.55 29.19
CA SER A 351 -13.02 6.71 30.59
C SER A 351 -12.23 5.81 31.57
N ASP A 352 -11.69 4.69 31.08
CA ASP A 352 -10.76 3.80 31.80
C ASP A 352 -9.50 3.53 30.95
N PRO A 353 -8.55 4.48 30.86
CA PRO A 353 -7.40 4.35 29.96
C PRO A 353 -6.55 3.09 30.21
N ALA A 354 -6.46 2.63 31.47
CA ALA A 354 -5.65 1.48 31.84
C ALA A 354 -6.16 0.15 31.24
N GLY A 355 -7.47 0.03 31.02
CA GLY A 355 -8.08 -1.13 30.35
C GLY A 355 -8.26 -0.97 28.84
N GLN A 356 -8.10 0.25 28.31
CA GLN A 356 -8.48 0.60 26.95
C GLN A 356 -7.30 0.88 26.03
N VAL A 357 -6.26 1.54 26.54
CA VAL A 357 -5.06 1.91 25.79
C VAL A 357 -4.12 0.73 25.73
N PHE A 358 -3.71 0.37 24.52
CA PHE A 358 -2.75 -0.72 24.29
C PHE A 358 -1.52 -0.32 23.49
N TRP A 359 -1.46 0.93 23.02
CA TRP A 359 -0.27 1.50 22.42
C TRP A 359 -0.26 3.03 22.55
N THR A 360 0.95 3.59 22.64
CA THR A 360 1.17 5.03 22.76
C THR A 360 2.38 5.46 21.93
N ALA A 361 2.34 6.66 21.35
CA ALA A 361 3.49 7.28 20.72
C ALA A 361 3.56 8.79 20.97
N SER A 362 4.77 9.32 21.10
CA SER A 362 5.00 10.77 21.13
C SER A 362 4.56 11.42 19.82
N ALA A 363 3.89 12.57 19.93
CA ALA A 363 3.54 13.40 18.78
C ALA A 363 4.70 14.27 18.29
N ASP A 364 5.73 14.50 19.11
CA ASP A 364 6.93 15.26 18.74
C ASP A 364 7.88 14.38 17.91
N ARG A 365 7.56 14.20 16.62
CA ARG A 365 8.35 13.41 15.67
C ARG A 365 8.51 14.17 14.35
N GLU A 366 9.74 14.20 13.84
CA GLU A 366 10.08 14.76 12.52
C GLU A 366 9.71 13.83 11.35
N ARG A 367 9.11 12.66 11.63
CA ARG A 367 8.80 11.62 10.65
C ARG A 367 7.43 11.00 10.93
N PRO A 368 6.75 10.48 9.90
CA PRO A 368 5.55 9.66 10.07
C PRO A 368 5.75 8.55 11.10
N ILE A 369 4.71 8.25 11.86
CA ILE A 369 4.73 7.13 12.80
C ILE A 369 4.59 5.84 12.00
N ARG A 370 5.53 4.91 12.19
CA ARG A 370 5.49 3.55 11.66
C ARG A 370 6.02 2.62 12.73
N ASP A 371 5.15 2.22 13.64
CA ASP A 371 5.51 1.41 14.79
C ASP A 371 4.97 -0.01 14.60
N ARG A 372 5.77 -1.00 15.02
CA ARG A 372 5.42 -2.42 15.00
C ARG A 372 5.65 -2.99 16.39
N PHE A 373 4.66 -3.63 16.97
CA PHE A 373 4.74 -4.14 18.34
C PHE A 373 3.94 -5.43 18.52
N PRO A 374 4.40 -6.38 19.37
CA PRO A 374 3.64 -7.56 19.74
C PRO A 374 2.32 -7.19 20.41
N VAL A 375 1.25 -7.93 20.12
CA VAL A 375 -0.02 -7.78 20.83
C VAL A 375 -0.16 -8.79 21.96
N SER A 376 -0.83 -8.36 23.04
CA SER A 376 -1.22 -9.24 24.13
C SER A 376 -2.47 -10.06 23.78
N GLU A 377 -2.70 -11.14 24.54
CA GLU A 377 -3.90 -11.99 24.41
C GLU A 377 -5.20 -11.16 24.49
N GLY A 378 -5.27 -10.22 25.44
CA GLY A 378 -6.45 -9.38 25.65
C GLY A 378 -6.75 -8.47 24.46
N VAL A 379 -5.72 -7.88 23.83
CA VAL A 379 -5.88 -7.07 22.62
C VAL A 379 -6.35 -7.94 21.46
N LEU A 380 -5.75 -9.12 21.29
CA LEU A 380 -6.10 -10.03 20.21
C LEU A 380 -7.55 -10.53 20.33
N ALA A 381 -7.97 -10.90 21.54
CA ALA A 381 -9.34 -11.35 21.81
C ALA A 381 -10.38 -10.27 21.45
N ARG A 382 -10.10 -9.01 21.81
CA ARG A 382 -10.98 -7.86 21.49
C ARG A 382 -11.05 -7.60 19.99
N LEU A 383 -9.91 -7.66 19.29
CA LEU A 383 -9.88 -7.56 17.83
C LEU A 383 -10.70 -8.67 17.16
N MET A 384 -10.60 -9.91 17.65
CA MET A 384 -11.36 -11.06 17.14
C MET A 384 -12.87 -10.88 17.35
N THR A 385 -13.31 -10.15 18.37
CA THR A 385 -14.73 -9.82 18.57
C THR A 385 -15.21 -8.61 17.74
N GLY A 386 -14.34 -8.03 16.91
CA GLY A 386 -14.69 -6.87 16.08
C GLY A 386 -14.81 -5.57 16.88
N GLU A 387 -14.20 -5.48 18.06
CA GLU A 387 -14.26 -4.27 18.87
C GLU A 387 -13.55 -3.10 18.17
N GLU A 388 -14.20 -1.93 18.16
CA GLU A 388 -13.73 -0.76 17.43
C GLU A 388 -12.42 -0.24 18.00
N VAL A 389 -11.47 0.01 17.11
CA VAL A 389 -10.18 0.60 17.41
C VAL A 389 -10.21 2.07 17.01
N SER A 390 -9.63 2.92 17.84
CA SER A 390 -9.50 4.36 17.61
C SER A 390 -8.11 4.85 17.96
N VAL A 391 -7.68 5.90 17.26
CA VAL A 391 -6.52 6.71 17.62
C VAL A 391 -6.99 8.06 18.14
N THR A 392 -6.61 8.41 19.36
CA THR A 392 -6.88 9.74 19.93
C THR A 392 -5.57 10.49 20.12
N ALA A 393 -5.52 11.71 19.61
CA ALA A 393 -4.48 12.68 19.90
C ALA A 393 -4.80 13.38 21.22
N VAL A 394 -3.80 13.45 22.10
CA VAL A 394 -3.94 13.95 23.46
C VAL A 394 -2.88 15.01 23.74
N ARG A 395 -3.29 16.11 24.34
CA ARG A 395 -2.39 17.03 25.02
C ARG A 395 -2.23 16.61 26.46
N VAL A 396 -1.01 16.35 26.87
CA VAL A 396 -0.69 16.02 28.25
C VAL A 396 -0.20 17.28 28.94
N GLU A 397 -0.92 17.75 29.96
CA GLU A 397 -0.59 18.97 30.69
C GLU A 397 0.21 18.65 31.96
N GLY A 398 1.42 19.24 32.10
CA GLY A 398 2.25 19.17 33.31
C GLY A 398 3.40 18.15 33.27
N THR A 399 4.31 18.23 34.26
CA THR A 399 5.50 17.35 34.39
C THR A 399 5.42 16.38 35.58
N ASP A 400 4.30 16.34 36.30
CA ASP A 400 4.15 15.57 37.54
C ASP A 400 3.44 14.22 37.29
N GLU A 401 3.52 13.29 38.26
CA GLU A 401 3.08 11.89 38.12
C GLU A 401 1.55 11.68 37.93
N ASN A 402 0.72 12.72 38.14
CA ASN A 402 -0.73 12.70 37.89
C ASN A 402 -1.08 13.65 36.73
N GLN A 403 -0.67 13.26 35.52
CA GLN A 403 -0.99 13.98 34.29
C GLN A 403 -2.38 13.56 33.78
N ASP A 404 -3.33 14.50 33.77
CA ASP A 404 -4.59 14.34 33.06
C ASP A 404 -4.37 14.70 31.57
N GLY A 405 -4.68 13.77 30.67
CA GLY A 405 -4.63 13.99 29.24
C GLY A 405 -5.93 14.63 28.73
N VAL A 406 -5.82 15.72 27.97
CA VAL A 406 -6.96 16.34 27.28
C VAL A 406 -7.04 15.79 25.85
N PRO A 407 -8.10 15.05 25.48
CA PRO A 407 -8.28 14.59 24.11
C PRO A 407 -8.54 15.79 23.19
N LEU A 408 -7.81 15.86 22.07
CA LEU A 408 -7.93 16.93 21.08
C LEU A 408 -8.79 16.51 19.90
N TYR A 409 -8.48 15.34 19.33
CA TYR A 409 -9.25 14.74 18.25
C TYR A 409 -9.10 13.21 18.22
N THR A 410 -10.10 12.54 17.68
CA THR A 410 -10.16 11.07 17.53
C THR A 410 -10.41 10.64 16.09
N LEU A 411 -9.69 9.60 15.68
CA LEU A 411 -9.77 8.94 14.38
C LEU A 411 -10.16 7.48 14.60
N GLY A 412 -11.38 7.11 14.21
CA GLY A 412 -11.87 5.73 14.28
C GLY A 412 -11.46 4.90 13.07
N PHE A 413 -11.24 3.61 13.30
CA PHE A 413 -11.16 2.62 12.23
C PHE A 413 -12.53 1.99 11.99
N THR A 414 -12.79 1.62 10.74
CA THR A 414 -13.97 0.80 10.45
C THR A 414 -13.79 -0.61 11.04
N SER A 415 -14.84 -1.13 11.67
CA SER A 415 -14.91 -2.53 12.13
C SER A 415 -15.43 -3.49 11.05
N VAL A 416 -15.74 -2.99 9.85
CA VAL A 416 -16.27 -3.82 8.76
C VAL A 416 -15.25 -4.89 8.36
N GLY A 417 -15.65 -6.16 8.49
CA GLY A 417 -14.83 -7.32 8.17
C GLY A 417 -13.80 -7.68 9.24
N GLN A 418 -13.72 -6.94 10.36
CA GLN A 418 -12.68 -7.11 11.37
C GLN A 418 -12.70 -8.49 12.02
N GLU A 419 -13.82 -8.87 12.63
CA GLU A 419 -13.99 -10.16 13.32
C GLU A 419 -13.60 -11.33 12.40
N GLU A 420 -14.13 -11.35 11.17
CA GLU A 420 -13.87 -12.40 10.19
C GLU A 420 -12.38 -12.46 9.81
N ALA A 421 -11.80 -11.31 9.43
CA ALA A 421 -10.44 -11.26 8.92
C ALA A 421 -9.39 -11.53 10.00
N VAL A 422 -9.57 -10.97 11.20
CA VAL A 422 -8.69 -11.20 12.35
C VAL A 422 -8.78 -12.67 12.80
N THR A 423 -9.99 -13.21 12.94
CA THR A 423 -10.18 -14.62 13.32
C THR A 423 -9.56 -15.58 12.30
N ALA A 424 -9.69 -15.28 11.01
CA ALA A 424 -9.06 -16.06 9.95
C ALA A 424 -7.53 -16.04 10.06
N LEU A 425 -6.93 -14.88 10.31
CA LEU A 425 -5.48 -14.77 10.47
C LEU A 425 -4.98 -15.46 11.74
N VAL A 426 -5.68 -15.28 12.86
CA VAL A 426 -5.34 -15.96 14.12
C VAL A 426 -5.45 -17.47 13.96
N SER A 427 -6.49 -17.97 13.29
CA SER A 427 -6.63 -19.40 12.99
C SER A 427 -5.49 -19.94 12.12
N TYR A 428 -5.01 -19.14 11.17
CA TYR A 428 -3.86 -19.47 10.33
C TYR A 428 -2.55 -19.59 11.14
N MET A 429 -2.35 -18.70 12.12
CA MET A 429 -1.20 -18.70 13.02
C MET A 429 -1.28 -19.83 14.06
N VAL A 430 -2.44 -20.00 14.71
CA VAL A 430 -2.67 -20.99 15.78
C VAL A 430 -2.67 -22.43 15.23
N GLY A 431 -3.27 -22.65 14.06
CA GLY A 431 -3.46 -23.99 13.49
C GLY A 431 -2.22 -24.63 12.85
N GLY A 432 -1.03 -24.08 13.08
CA GLY A 432 0.25 -24.56 12.53
C GLY A 432 0.36 -24.46 11.00
N GLN A 433 -0.58 -23.80 10.32
CA GLN A 433 -0.52 -23.61 8.87
C GLN A 433 0.60 -22.65 8.49
N LEU A 434 0.77 -21.55 9.23
CA LEU A 434 1.89 -20.61 9.05
C LEU A 434 3.25 -21.33 9.09
N ALA A 435 3.52 -22.14 10.12
CA ALA A 435 4.78 -22.87 10.25
C ALA A 435 5.01 -23.83 9.07
N ARG A 436 3.96 -24.53 8.60
CA ARG A 436 4.05 -25.42 7.43
C ARG A 436 4.34 -24.67 6.14
N ASP A 437 3.77 -23.49 5.96
CA ASP A 437 4.05 -22.68 4.77
C ASP A 437 5.47 -22.09 4.83
N LEU A 438 5.94 -21.67 6.01
CA LEU A 438 7.32 -21.20 6.19
C LEU A 438 8.34 -22.29 5.88
N ALA A 439 8.14 -23.52 6.35
CA ALA A 439 9.00 -24.66 6.07
C ALA A 439 9.10 -24.99 4.57
N ARG A 440 8.07 -24.67 3.78
CA ARG A 440 8.07 -24.86 2.32
C ARG A 440 8.79 -23.73 1.58
N LEU A 441 8.58 -22.50 2.02
CA LEU A 441 9.07 -21.30 1.34
C LEU A 441 10.53 -20.98 1.67
N VAL A 442 10.94 -21.31 2.88
CA VAL A 442 12.32 -21.25 3.34
C VAL A 442 12.69 -22.68 3.67
N PRO A 443 13.42 -23.41 2.82
CA PRO A 443 13.92 -24.74 3.17
C PRO A 443 15.11 -24.62 4.14
N ASP A 444 15.28 -25.61 5.03
CA ASP A 444 16.48 -25.71 5.86
C ASP A 444 17.69 -25.87 4.95
N GLY A 445 18.66 -24.94 5.06
CA GLY A 445 19.99 -25.01 4.44
C GLY A 445 20.02 -25.74 3.10
N ALA A 446 19.81 -25.01 2.00
CA ALA A 446 20.45 -25.41 0.76
C ALA A 446 21.96 -25.44 1.06
N ASP A 447 22.46 -26.64 1.30
CA ASP A 447 23.84 -26.97 1.48
C ASP A 447 24.59 -26.25 0.36
N SER A 448 25.34 -25.21 0.72
CA SER A 448 26.31 -24.58 -0.16
C SER A 448 27.51 -25.52 -0.33
N THR A 449 27.26 -26.78 -0.66
CA THR A 449 28.17 -27.59 -1.45
C THR A 449 28.08 -27.06 -2.87
N GLU A 450 28.86 -26.00 -3.14
CA GLU A 450 29.57 -25.96 -4.41
C GLU A 450 30.13 -27.38 -4.67
N PRO A 451 29.92 -27.96 -5.86
CA PRO A 451 30.76 -29.06 -6.28
C PRO A 451 32.16 -28.47 -6.42
N GLY A 452 32.95 -28.59 -5.35
CA GLY A 452 34.33 -28.16 -5.34
C GLY A 452 35.02 -28.72 -6.58
N ASP A 453 35.67 -27.82 -7.31
CA ASP A 453 36.64 -28.15 -8.34
C ASP A 453 37.54 -29.27 -7.82
N GLY A 454 37.24 -30.49 -8.24
CA GLY A 454 38.09 -31.65 -8.08
C GLY A 454 39.28 -31.49 -8.99
N ASP A 455 40.21 -30.59 -8.63
CA ASP A 455 41.59 -30.70 -9.07
C ASP A 455 42.19 -31.93 -8.39
N SER A 456 42.06 -33.05 -9.09
CA SER A 456 42.78 -34.29 -8.83
C SER A 456 43.48 -34.69 -10.11
N GLY A 457 44.58 -33.99 -10.38
CA GLY A 457 45.59 -34.44 -11.32
C GLY A 457 46.12 -35.81 -10.89
N GLU A 458 45.60 -36.87 -11.50
CA GLU A 458 46.24 -38.18 -11.52
C GLU A 458 45.99 -38.86 -12.87
N SER A 459 46.92 -38.66 -13.81
CA SER A 459 47.06 -39.51 -14.99
C SER A 459 48.04 -40.64 -14.71
N PRO A 460 47.64 -41.92 -14.80
CA PRO A 460 48.56 -43.03 -14.79
C PRO A 460 48.90 -43.41 -16.23
N THR A 461 50.16 -43.21 -16.65
CA THR A 461 50.74 -44.05 -17.71
C THR A 461 51.98 -44.74 -17.16
N GLY A 462 51.86 -46.05 -17.02
CA GLY A 462 52.93 -46.93 -16.57
C GLY A 462 54.08 -47.01 -17.57
N GLY A 463 55.30 -46.90 -17.03
CA GLY A 463 56.55 -47.25 -17.70
C GLY A 463 57.27 -48.32 -16.89
N ASN A 464 57.21 -49.54 -17.40
CA ASN A 464 57.83 -50.76 -16.90
C ASN A 464 59.38 -50.65 -16.89
N GLY A 465 60.04 -51.12 -15.82
CA GLY A 465 61.51 -51.17 -15.78
C GLY A 465 62.13 -51.79 -14.52
N GLY A 466 62.30 -53.13 -14.55
CA GLY A 466 63.51 -53.84 -14.10
C GLY A 466 63.82 -53.97 -12.59
N GLY A 467 63.85 -55.21 -12.10
CA GLY A 467 64.47 -55.61 -10.83
C GLY A 467 63.86 -56.84 -10.21
#